data_AF-A0A1I1PAJ1-F1
#
_entry.id   AF-A0A1I1PAJ1-F1
#
_cell.length_a   1.000
_cell.length_b   1.000
_cell.length_c   1.000
_cell.angle_alpha   90.00
_cell.angle_beta   90.00
_cell.angle_gamma   90.00
#
_symmetry.space_group_name_H-M   'P 1'
#
loop_
_entity.id
_entity.type
_entity.pdbx_description
1 polymer ?
#
loop_
_entity_poly.entity_id
_entity_poly.type
_entity_poly.pdbx_seq_one_letter_code
_entity_poly.pdbx_strand_id
1 'polypeptide(L)'
;MDNLFYLEDGSYMIVDYESEFKRSNMIKYMSYIVRVTKRLYNEHKKYPKIRMLVLYTGDVRRGSTQPVMNLGCGAFSITEAFLSELDANDIWNRATLMVESSGMLGSREIMEIIIYPLIFAKIEDKQNAIRKVIELVRKIKDENARTFVFKCLVVFTDKIIRSEDAEKIKEALMMTQVEKLIYDEAAVKIAKKLLKRGSDVDYVSEVTDLSKDVVLKLFNSITSEKE
;
A
#
# COMPACT_ATOMS: atom_id res chain seq x y z
N MET A 1 -6.14 13.03 -1.57
CA MET A 1 -6.62 12.15 -2.65
C MET A 1 -5.35 11.62 -3.26
N ASP A 2 -5.02 10.39 -2.90
CA ASP A 2 -3.61 10.03 -2.70
C ASP A 2 -2.99 9.37 -3.96
N ASN A 3 -3.77 9.31 -5.04
CA ASN A 3 -3.39 8.67 -6.29
C ASN A 3 -3.41 9.63 -7.51
N LEU A 4 -3.17 10.93 -7.29
CA LEU A 4 -3.09 11.92 -8.37
C LEU A 4 -1.63 12.26 -8.70
N PHE A 5 -1.25 12.10 -9.95
CA PHE A 5 0.09 12.36 -10.48
C PHE A 5 0.05 13.48 -11.52
N TYR A 6 1.08 14.32 -11.53
CA TYR A 6 1.31 15.29 -12.61
C TYR A 6 2.32 14.70 -13.59
N LEU A 7 1.99 14.73 -14.88
CA LEU A 7 2.78 14.12 -15.95
C LEU A 7 3.60 15.18 -16.70
N GLU A 8 4.67 14.74 -17.35
CA GLU A 8 5.58 15.60 -18.14
C GLU A 8 4.86 16.36 -19.27
N ASP A 9 3.77 15.79 -19.81
CA ASP A 9 2.94 16.42 -20.85
C ASP A 9 1.98 17.49 -20.31
N GLY A 10 2.06 17.79 -19.01
CA GLY A 10 1.22 18.76 -18.31
C GLY A 10 -0.19 18.28 -18.02
N SER A 11 -0.50 16.99 -18.26
CA SER A 11 -1.76 16.38 -17.83
C SER A 11 -1.65 15.76 -16.42
N TYR A 12 -2.79 15.42 -15.86
CA TYR A 12 -2.89 14.74 -14.58
C TYR A 12 -3.34 13.31 -14.77
N MET A 13 -2.84 12.38 -13.96
CA MET A 13 -3.27 10.99 -13.96
C MET A 13 -3.80 10.60 -12.59
N ILE A 14 -5.00 10.04 -12.56
CA ILE A 14 -5.54 9.35 -11.39
C ILE A 14 -5.32 7.86 -11.62
N VAL A 15 -4.72 7.19 -10.66
CA VAL A 15 -4.53 5.73 -10.70
C VAL A 15 -5.45 5.09 -9.66
N ASP A 16 -6.22 4.09 -10.08
CA ASP A 16 -6.90 3.20 -9.17
C ASP A 16 -6.57 1.75 -9.53
N TYR A 17 -6.90 0.85 -8.62
CA TYR A 17 -6.56 -0.55 -8.70
C TYR A 17 -7.80 -1.39 -8.36
N GLU A 18 -8.03 -2.45 -9.13
CA GLU A 18 -9.17 -3.36 -8.96
C GLU A 18 -8.76 -4.83 -9.13
N SER A 19 -9.22 -5.68 -8.20
CA SER A 19 -9.12 -7.13 -8.32
C SER A 19 -10.32 -7.78 -9.03
N GLU A 20 -11.38 -7.01 -9.28
CA GLU A 20 -12.61 -7.48 -9.90
C GLU A 20 -13.21 -6.35 -10.74
N PHE A 21 -13.81 -6.69 -11.88
CA PHE A 21 -14.57 -5.72 -12.66
C PHE A 21 -15.96 -5.50 -12.07
N LYS A 22 -16.22 -4.27 -11.61
CA LYS A 22 -17.57 -3.81 -11.24
C LYS A 22 -17.96 -2.59 -12.06
N ARG A 23 -19.04 -2.70 -12.83
CA ARG A 23 -19.52 -1.59 -13.67
C ARG A 23 -19.86 -0.33 -12.86
N SER A 24 -20.35 -0.50 -11.63
CA SER A 24 -20.65 0.60 -10.70
C SER A 24 -19.41 1.42 -10.32
N ASN A 25 -18.20 0.88 -10.43
CA ASN A 25 -16.96 1.63 -10.15
C ASN A 25 -16.76 2.81 -11.11
N MET A 26 -17.40 2.82 -12.28
CA MET A 26 -17.37 4.00 -13.18
C MET A 26 -17.90 5.27 -12.51
N ILE A 27 -18.90 5.15 -11.63
CA ILE A 27 -19.44 6.27 -10.85
C ILE A 27 -18.40 6.76 -9.84
N LYS A 28 -17.68 5.84 -9.20
CA LYS A 28 -16.57 6.14 -8.27
C LYS A 28 -15.47 6.91 -8.99
N TYR A 29 -15.02 6.45 -10.16
CA TYR A 29 -13.97 7.09 -10.95
C TYR A 29 -14.40 8.48 -11.44
N MET A 30 -15.62 8.60 -11.96
CA MET A 30 -16.15 9.91 -12.38
C MET A 30 -16.20 10.89 -11.21
N SER A 31 -16.55 10.42 -10.01
CA SER A 31 -16.53 11.24 -8.79
C SER A 31 -15.11 11.73 -8.44
N TYR A 32 -14.07 10.93 -8.68
CA TYR A 32 -12.67 11.36 -8.53
C TYR A 32 -12.35 12.50 -9.50
N ILE A 33 -12.69 12.32 -10.77
CA ILE A 33 -12.45 13.32 -11.82
C ILE A 33 -13.16 14.64 -11.50
N VAL A 34 -14.42 14.61 -11.07
CA VAL A 34 -15.16 15.83 -10.72
C VAL A 34 -14.49 16.56 -9.55
N ARG A 35 -14.09 15.83 -8.50
CA ARG A 35 -13.42 16.42 -7.33
C ARG A 35 -12.07 17.05 -7.69
N VAL A 36 -11.25 16.35 -8.47
CA VAL A 36 -9.94 16.86 -8.91
C VAL A 36 -10.11 18.04 -9.86
N THR A 37 -11.02 17.95 -10.84
CA THR A 37 -11.34 19.04 -11.77
C THR A 37 -11.73 20.30 -11.01
N LYS A 38 -12.62 20.20 -10.02
CA LYS A 38 -13.05 21.34 -9.21
C LYS A 38 -11.87 22.00 -8.49
N ARG A 39 -11.00 21.20 -7.87
CA ARG A 39 -9.82 21.70 -7.15
C ARG A 39 -8.86 22.44 -8.09
N LEU A 40 -8.43 21.77 -9.16
CA LEU A 40 -7.43 22.31 -10.09
C LEU A 40 -7.97 23.52 -10.88
N TYR A 41 -9.26 23.53 -11.23
CA TYR A 41 -9.87 24.70 -11.84
C TYR A 41 -9.89 25.90 -10.88
N ASN A 42 -10.16 25.68 -9.60
CA ASN A 42 -10.15 26.77 -8.63
C ASN A 42 -8.76 27.39 -8.46
N GLU A 43 -7.71 26.57 -8.50
CA GLU A 43 -6.31 26.96 -8.38
C GLU A 43 -5.77 27.64 -9.64
N HIS A 44 -6.02 27.06 -10.81
CA HIS A 44 -5.37 27.47 -12.07
C HIS A 44 -6.30 28.17 -13.07
N LYS A 45 -7.60 28.29 -12.77
CA LYS A 45 -8.64 28.88 -13.64
C LYS A 45 -8.68 28.30 -15.06
N LYS A 46 -8.26 27.04 -15.20
CA LYS A 46 -8.25 26.30 -16.46
C LYS A 46 -8.72 24.88 -16.21
N TYR A 47 -9.49 24.33 -17.16
CA TYR A 47 -9.88 22.93 -17.10
C TYR A 47 -8.64 22.02 -17.25
N PRO A 48 -8.36 21.15 -16.27
CA PRO A 48 -7.24 20.22 -16.35
C PRO A 48 -7.53 19.10 -17.36
N LYS A 49 -6.48 18.60 -18.01
CA LYS A 49 -6.54 17.32 -18.71
C LYS A 49 -6.30 16.22 -17.69
N ILE A 50 -7.28 15.35 -17.46
CA ILE A 50 -7.15 14.26 -16.48
C ILE A 50 -7.33 12.91 -17.19
N ARG A 51 -6.39 12.00 -16.97
CA ARG A 51 -6.42 10.61 -17.39
C ARG A 51 -6.79 9.75 -16.19
N MET A 52 -7.72 8.82 -16.37
CA MET A 52 -8.04 7.82 -15.35
C MET A 52 -7.42 6.49 -15.76
N LEU A 53 -6.43 6.00 -15.03
CA LEU A 53 -5.85 4.67 -15.21
C LEU A 53 -6.43 3.73 -14.16
N VAL A 54 -6.95 2.58 -14.60
CA VAL A 54 -7.32 1.48 -13.73
C VAL A 54 -6.39 0.31 -13.99
N LEU A 55 -5.67 -0.10 -12.95
CA LEU A 55 -4.81 -1.28 -12.93
C LEU A 55 -5.63 -2.48 -12.47
N TYR A 56 -5.77 -3.46 -13.34
CA TYR A 56 -6.46 -4.72 -13.06
C TYR A 56 -5.46 -5.82 -12.71
N THR A 57 -5.73 -6.59 -11.65
CA THR A 57 -4.91 -7.76 -11.28
C THR A 57 -4.94 -8.87 -12.30
N GLY A 58 -4.11 -9.88 -12.04
CA GLY A 58 -4.18 -11.24 -12.56
C GLY A 58 -5.55 -11.90 -12.56
N ASP A 59 -6.57 -11.38 -11.89
CA ASP A 59 -7.92 -11.96 -11.88
C ASP A 59 -8.77 -11.49 -13.07
N VAL A 60 -8.43 -10.36 -13.68
CA VAL A 60 -9.23 -9.74 -14.73
C VAL A 60 -8.44 -9.80 -16.04
N ARG A 61 -9.13 -10.07 -17.16
CA ARG A 61 -8.50 -10.21 -18.47
C ARG A 61 -8.91 -9.07 -19.38
N ARG A 62 -8.04 -8.72 -20.33
CA ARG A 62 -8.40 -7.78 -21.39
C ARG A 62 -9.65 -8.26 -22.13
N GLY A 63 -10.59 -7.36 -22.34
CA GLY A 63 -11.87 -7.66 -22.98
C GLY A 63 -12.95 -8.16 -22.03
N SER A 64 -12.65 -8.45 -20.76
CA SER A 64 -13.67 -8.78 -19.75
C SER A 64 -14.22 -7.56 -19.00
N THR A 65 -13.94 -6.35 -19.49
CA THR A 65 -14.26 -5.07 -18.85
C THR A 65 -14.99 -4.14 -19.81
N GLN A 66 -15.52 -3.03 -19.29
CA GLN A 66 -16.14 -1.98 -20.11
C GLN A 66 -15.53 -0.62 -19.74
N PRO A 67 -14.50 -0.15 -20.47
CA PRO A 67 -13.78 1.08 -20.13
C PRO A 67 -14.57 2.36 -20.41
N VAL A 68 -15.67 2.28 -21.18
CA VAL A 68 -16.44 3.45 -21.60
C VAL A 68 -17.81 3.44 -20.93
N MET A 69 -18.17 4.55 -20.33
CA MET A 69 -19.50 4.87 -19.83
C MET A 69 -20.10 5.99 -20.69
N ASN A 70 -21.08 5.64 -21.52
CA ASN A 70 -21.81 6.59 -22.34
C ASN A 70 -23.02 7.12 -21.56
N LEU A 71 -23.14 8.45 -21.46
CA LEU A 71 -24.20 9.15 -20.76
C LEU A 71 -25.13 9.94 -21.71
N GLY A 72 -25.00 9.72 -23.03
CA GLY A 72 -25.76 10.43 -24.06
C GLY A 72 -25.19 11.81 -24.39
N CYS A 73 -25.08 12.69 -23.39
CA CYS A 73 -24.50 14.04 -23.54
C CYS A 73 -22.97 14.08 -23.47
N GLY A 74 -22.35 12.93 -23.19
CA GLY A 74 -20.91 12.76 -23.09
C GLY A 74 -20.54 11.32 -22.82
N ALA A 75 -19.26 10.99 -22.97
CA ALA A 75 -18.71 9.70 -22.62
C ALA A 75 -17.54 9.87 -21.66
N PHE A 76 -17.48 9.01 -20.65
CA PHE A 76 -16.35 8.89 -19.75
C PHE A 76 -15.61 7.60 -20.07
N SER A 77 -14.33 7.72 -20.42
CA SER A 77 -13.46 6.58 -20.68
C SER A 77 -12.33 6.50 -19.67
N ILE A 78 -11.94 5.28 -19.33
CA ILE A 78 -10.74 4.99 -18.55
C ILE A 78 -9.69 4.32 -19.42
N THR A 79 -8.42 4.54 -19.09
CA THR A 79 -7.30 3.73 -19.56
C THR A 79 -7.21 2.49 -18.67
N GLU A 80 -7.01 1.34 -19.28
CA GLU A 80 -6.92 0.06 -18.58
C GLU A 80 -5.52 -0.53 -18.78
N ALA A 81 -4.96 -1.08 -17.71
CA ALA A 81 -3.77 -1.90 -17.76
C ALA A 81 -4.01 -3.20 -16.99
N PHE A 82 -3.63 -4.32 -17.59
CA PHE A 82 -3.91 -5.66 -17.08
C PHE A 82 -2.61 -6.32 -16.65
N LEU A 83 -2.43 -6.49 -15.34
CA LEU A 83 -1.24 -7.15 -14.80
C LEU A 83 -1.16 -8.62 -15.20
N SER A 84 -2.29 -9.24 -15.55
CA SER A 84 -2.33 -10.59 -16.10
C SER A 84 -1.57 -10.79 -17.41
N GLU A 85 -1.26 -9.71 -18.13
CA GLU A 85 -0.54 -9.75 -19.41
C GLU A 85 0.98 -9.66 -19.22
N LEU A 86 1.45 -9.44 -17.99
CA LEU A 86 2.87 -9.38 -17.68
C LEU A 86 3.46 -10.78 -17.57
N ASP A 87 4.66 -10.96 -18.10
CA ASP A 87 5.43 -12.19 -17.92
C ASP A 87 6.05 -12.21 -16.51
N ALA A 88 5.41 -12.96 -15.62
CA ALA A 88 5.87 -13.12 -14.24
C ALA A 88 7.28 -13.72 -14.16
N ASN A 89 7.65 -14.65 -15.06
CA ASN A 89 8.95 -15.29 -15.01
C ASN A 89 10.07 -14.32 -15.41
N ASP A 90 9.86 -13.56 -16.48
CA ASP A 90 10.80 -12.52 -16.90
C ASP A 90 10.99 -11.46 -15.81
N ILE A 91 9.88 -10.96 -15.26
CA ILE A 91 9.91 -10.00 -14.14
C ILE A 91 10.69 -10.55 -12.95
N TRP A 92 10.40 -11.79 -12.55
CA TRP A 92 11.06 -12.42 -11.40
C TRP A 92 12.56 -12.58 -11.62
N ASN A 93 12.95 -13.05 -12.79
CA ASN A 93 14.36 -13.26 -13.13
C ASN A 93 15.13 -11.93 -13.13
N ARG A 94 14.57 -10.88 -13.76
CA ARG A 94 15.20 -9.56 -13.79
C ARG A 94 15.32 -8.96 -12.39
N ALA A 95 14.25 -8.98 -11.60
CA ALA A 95 14.26 -8.48 -10.23
C ALA A 95 15.30 -9.21 -9.36
N THR A 96 15.36 -10.54 -9.46
CA THR A 96 16.29 -11.36 -8.68
C THR A 96 17.75 -11.07 -9.05
N LEU A 97 18.07 -11.05 -10.35
CA LEU A 97 19.41 -10.72 -10.84
C LEU A 97 19.89 -9.35 -10.34
N MET A 98 18.99 -8.35 -10.32
CA MET A 98 19.34 -7.00 -9.88
C MET A 98 19.57 -6.92 -8.36
N VAL A 99 18.77 -7.61 -7.55
CA VAL A 99 18.99 -7.68 -6.10
C VAL A 99 20.29 -8.42 -5.77
N GLU A 100 20.58 -9.54 -6.45
CA GLU A 100 21.73 -10.40 -6.15
C GLU A 100 23.07 -9.81 -6.66
N SER A 101 23.06 -9.11 -7.79
CA SER A 101 24.25 -8.45 -8.35
C SER A 101 24.73 -7.23 -7.55
N SER A 102 24.10 -6.91 -6.40
CA SER A 102 24.38 -5.73 -5.58
C SER A 102 24.21 -4.39 -6.30
N GLY A 103 23.52 -4.38 -7.45
CA GLY A 103 23.23 -3.16 -8.19
C GLY A 103 22.23 -2.26 -7.47
N MET A 104 22.25 -0.96 -7.77
CA MET A 104 21.18 -0.06 -7.35
C MET A 104 19.91 -0.44 -8.09
N LEU A 105 18.83 -0.73 -7.36
CA LEU A 105 17.52 -0.98 -7.95
C LEU A 105 16.97 0.34 -8.49
N GLY A 106 16.63 0.37 -9.78
CA GLY A 106 15.92 1.49 -10.37
C GLY A 106 14.44 1.47 -10.00
N SER A 107 13.74 2.56 -10.34
CA SER A 107 12.30 2.67 -10.10
C SER A 107 11.49 1.59 -10.81
N ARG A 108 11.99 1.10 -11.96
CA ARG A 108 11.34 0.01 -12.70
C ARG A 108 11.39 -1.30 -11.91
N GLU A 109 12.57 -1.70 -11.44
CA GLU A 109 12.74 -2.95 -10.70
C GLU A 109 11.95 -2.92 -9.39
N ILE A 110 11.98 -1.79 -8.68
CA ILE A 110 11.16 -1.58 -7.47
C ILE A 110 9.67 -1.77 -7.78
N MET A 111 9.17 -1.14 -8.85
CA MET A 111 7.76 -1.27 -9.26
C MET A 111 7.43 -2.72 -9.66
N GLU A 112 8.31 -3.39 -10.40
CA GLU A 112 8.16 -4.77 -10.82
C GLU A 112 8.07 -5.74 -9.63
N ILE A 113 8.91 -5.55 -8.60
CA ILE A 113 8.81 -6.32 -7.35
C ILE A 113 7.47 -6.09 -6.65
N ILE A 114 7.03 -4.83 -6.58
CA ILE A 114 5.78 -4.44 -5.91
C ILE A 114 4.55 -5.04 -6.61
N ILE A 115 4.50 -5.02 -7.95
CA ILE A 115 3.35 -5.52 -8.72
C ILE A 115 3.38 -7.03 -8.94
N TYR A 116 4.54 -7.68 -8.77
CA TYR A 116 4.71 -9.11 -9.06
C TYR A 116 3.64 -10.01 -8.42
N PRO A 117 3.30 -9.86 -7.11
CA PRO A 117 2.23 -10.66 -6.52
C PRO A 117 0.86 -10.48 -7.19
N LEU A 118 0.62 -9.31 -7.78
CA LEU A 118 -0.67 -8.92 -8.33
C LEU A 118 -0.91 -9.50 -9.74
N ILE A 119 0.12 -10.09 -10.36
CA ILE A 119 0.05 -10.74 -11.67
C ILE A 119 -0.70 -12.07 -11.61
N PHE A 120 -0.62 -12.75 -10.46
CA PHE A 120 -1.25 -14.06 -10.28
C PHE A 120 -2.76 -13.91 -10.04
N ALA A 121 -3.56 -14.87 -10.50
CA ALA A 121 -5.00 -14.90 -10.27
C ALA A 121 -5.34 -15.67 -8.98
N LYS A 122 -4.85 -16.90 -8.88
CA LYS A 122 -5.15 -17.80 -7.77
C LYS A 122 -4.57 -17.24 -6.47
N ILE A 123 -5.37 -17.32 -5.41
CA ILE A 123 -4.98 -16.79 -4.11
C ILE A 123 -3.74 -17.48 -3.57
N GLU A 124 -3.58 -18.78 -3.80
CA GLU A 124 -2.41 -19.57 -3.40
C GLU A 124 -1.14 -19.09 -4.10
N ASP A 125 -1.21 -18.85 -5.42
CA ASP A 125 -0.09 -18.36 -6.21
C ASP A 125 0.30 -16.94 -5.80
N LYS A 126 -0.69 -16.08 -5.51
CA LYS A 126 -0.46 -14.75 -4.93
C LYS A 126 0.26 -14.83 -3.59
N GLN A 127 -0.18 -15.69 -2.66
CA GLN A 127 0.48 -15.82 -1.36
C GLN A 127 1.91 -16.34 -1.49
N ASN A 128 2.12 -17.32 -2.38
CA ASN A 128 3.47 -17.82 -2.67
C ASN A 128 4.35 -16.70 -3.27
N ALA A 129 3.81 -15.87 -4.15
CA ALA A 129 4.51 -14.73 -4.72
C ALA A 129 4.86 -13.67 -3.67
N ILE A 130 3.97 -13.37 -2.73
CA ILE A 130 4.21 -12.42 -1.63
C ILE A 130 5.36 -12.91 -0.76
N ARG A 131 5.34 -14.19 -0.36
CA ARG A 131 6.41 -14.79 0.44
C ARG A 131 7.76 -14.71 -0.27
N LYS A 132 7.79 -15.05 -1.57
CA LYS A 132 8.99 -14.91 -2.41
C LYS A 132 9.49 -13.47 -2.44
N VAL A 133 8.59 -12.51 -2.65
CA VAL A 133 8.93 -11.08 -2.68
C VAL A 133 9.48 -10.61 -1.33
N ILE A 134 8.89 -10.99 -0.20
CA ILE A 134 9.40 -10.63 1.13
C ILE A 134 10.86 -11.11 1.29
N GLU A 135 11.14 -12.36 0.94
CA GLU A 135 12.49 -12.92 1.01
C GLU A 135 13.48 -12.22 0.07
N LEU A 136 13.04 -11.84 -1.13
CA LEU A 136 13.86 -11.08 -2.06
C LEU A 136 14.16 -9.67 -1.54
N VAL A 137 13.14 -8.98 -1.04
CA VAL A 137 13.23 -7.60 -0.53
C VAL A 137 14.15 -7.52 0.69
N ARG A 138 14.17 -8.55 1.55
CA ARG A 138 15.13 -8.65 2.68
C ARG A 138 16.59 -8.59 2.23
N LYS A 139 16.91 -9.05 1.02
CA LYS A 139 18.28 -9.03 0.47
C LYS A 139 18.67 -7.67 -0.13
N ILE A 140 17.73 -6.72 -0.27
CA ILE A 140 18.02 -5.38 -0.76
C ILE A 140 18.91 -4.65 0.27
N LYS A 141 20.07 -4.17 -0.20
CA LYS A 141 21.06 -3.46 0.63
C LYS A 141 20.63 -2.05 1.01
N ASP A 142 20.00 -1.32 0.08
CA ASP A 142 19.48 0.02 0.33
C ASP A 142 18.26 -0.08 1.26
N GLU A 143 18.42 0.41 2.50
CA GLU A 143 17.38 0.38 3.51
C GLU A 143 16.16 1.23 3.12
N ASN A 144 16.36 2.36 2.43
CA ASN A 144 15.25 3.21 2.00
C ASN A 144 14.42 2.52 0.94
N ALA A 145 15.07 1.92 -0.06
CA ALA A 145 14.40 1.14 -1.09
C ALA A 145 13.67 -0.07 -0.49
N ARG A 146 14.32 -0.80 0.42
CA ARG A 146 13.74 -1.96 1.13
C ARG A 146 12.49 -1.56 1.91
N THR A 147 12.58 -0.53 2.74
CA THR A 147 11.46 -0.01 3.54
C THR A 147 10.33 0.50 2.66
N PHE A 148 10.65 1.18 1.55
CA PHE A 148 9.67 1.65 0.59
C PHE A 148 8.88 0.49 -0.03
N VAL A 149 9.56 -0.56 -0.50
CA VAL A 149 8.89 -1.74 -1.08
C VAL A 149 7.97 -2.39 -0.05
N PHE A 150 8.42 -2.60 1.19
CA PHE A 150 7.57 -3.18 2.23
C PHE A 150 6.34 -2.31 2.53
N LYS A 151 6.49 -0.98 2.62
CA LYS A 151 5.35 -0.07 2.80
C LYS A 151 4.34 -0.21 1.68
N CYS A 152 4.79 -0.27 0.43
CA CYS A 152 3.92 -0.51 -0.72
C CYS A 152 3.22 -1.87 -0.63
N LEU A 153 3.93 -2.93 -0.25
CA LEU A 153 3.33 -4.25 -0.05
C LEU A 153 2.24 -4.24 1.02
N VAL A 154 2.42 -3.51 2.14
CA VAL A 154 1.37 -3.34 3.16
C VAL A 154 0.12 -2.67 2.58
N VAL A 155 0.26 -1.64 1.75
CA VAL A 155 -0.90 -0.97 1.13
C VAL A 155 -1.74 -1.95 0.29
N PHE A 156 -1.11 -2.93 -0.34
CA PHE A 156 -1.82 -3.99 -1.07
C PHE A 156 -2.47 -5.03 -0.16
N THR A 157 -2.04 -5.13 1.10
CA THR A 157 -2.62 -6.10 2.03
C THR A 157 -4.09 -5.85 2.30
N ASP A 158 -4.51 -4.58 2.36
CA ASP A 158 -5.87 -4.17 2.68
C ASP A 158 -6.90 -4.60 1.61
N LYS A 159 -6.47 -4.82 0.36
CA LYS A 159 -7.36 -5.15 -0.77
C LYS A 159 -7.17 -6.56 -1.35
N ILE A 160 -6.07 -7.26 -1.05
CA ILE A 160 -5.61 -8.39 -1.88
C ILE A 160 -4.99 -9.55 -1.07
N ILE A 161 -4.43 -9.28 0.11
CA ILE A 161 -3.58 -10.24 0.85
C ILE A 161 -4.32 -10.74 2.09
N ARG A 162 -4.05 -11.99 2.51
CA ARG A 162 -4.56 -12.50 3.79
C ARG A 162 -3.86 -11.82 4.96
N SER A 163 -4.56 -11.68 6.09
CA SER A 163 -4.03 -11.08 7.32
C SER A 163 -2.69 -11.65 7.78
N GLU A 164 -2.46 -12.95 7.58
CA GLU A 164 -1.22 -13.64 7.96
C GLU A 164 0.02 -13.12 7.23
N ASP A 165 -0.08 -12.82 5.93
CA ASP A 165 1.06 -12.33 5.17
C ASP A 165 1.23 -10.81 5.36
N ALA A 166 0.16 -10.09 5.73
CA ALA A 166 0.24 -8.70 6.18
C ALA A 166 1.09 -8.57 7.45
N GLU A 167 0.92 -9.50 8.39
CA GLU A 167 1.68 -9.49 9.64
C GLU A 167 3.17 -9.71 9.40
N LYS A 168 3.55 -10.64 8.50
CA LYS A 168 4.96 -10.83 8.12
C LYS A 168 5.59 -9.60 7.48
N ILE A 169 4.83 -8.85 6.67
CA ILE A 169 5.32 -7.60 6.08
C ILE A 169 5.49 -6.53 7.17
N LYS A 170 4.54 -6.43 8.12
CA LYS A 170 4.66 -5.52 9.27
C LYS A 170 5.84 -5.88 10.16
N GLU A 171 6.04 -7.16 10.48
CA GLU A 171 7.21 -7.64 11.22
C GLU A 171 8.50 -7.22 10.51
N ALA A 172 8.56 -7.41 9.19
CA ALA A 172 9.72 -7.00 8.40
C ALA A 172 9.95 -5.48 8.40
N LEU A 173 8.89 -4.68 8.45
CA LEU A 173 8.96 -3.23 8.66
C LEU A 173 9.42 -2.88 10.08
N MET A 174 8.95 -3.58 11.11
CA MET A 174 9.36 -3.34 12.50
C MET A 174 10.81 -3.79 12.81
N MET A 175 11.47 -4.51 11.90
CA MET A 175 12.90 -4.80 12.03
C MET A 175 13.79 -3.57 11.83
N THR A 176 13.28 -2.49 11.23
CA THR A 176 14.04 -1.24 11.12
C THR A 176 13.99 -0.48 12.45
N GLN A 177 15.11 0.15 12.81
CA GLN A 177 15.22 0.84 14.10
C GLN A 177 14.22 2.01 14.24
N VAL A 178 13.94 2.71 13.14
CA VAL A 178 13.05 3.89 13.14
C VAL A 178 11.59 3.50 13.30
N GLU A 179 11.09 2.57 12.49
CA GLU A 179 9.71 2.10 12.59
C GLU A 179 9.43 1.44 13.94
N LYS A 180 10.39 0.66 14.48
CA LYS A 180 10.29 0.08 15.83
C LYS A 180 10.15 1.16 16.90
N LEU A 181 11.00 2.19 16.86
CA LEU A 181 10.94 3.30 17.80
C LEU A 181 9.57 4.00 17.77
N ILE A 182 9.04 4.27 16.57
CA ILE A 182 7.72 4.91 16.39
C ILE A 182 6.60 4.04 16.95
N TYR A 183 6.65 2.73 16.72
CA TYR A 183 5.65 1.78 17.22
C TYR A 183 5.69 1.70 18.76
N ASP A 184 6.88 1.56 19.33
CA ASP A 184 7.10 1.50 20.77
C ASP A 184 6.61 2.81 21.45
N GLU A 185 6.90 3.98 20.86
CA GLU A 185 6.40 5.27 21.36
C GLU A 185 4.86 5.35 21.34
N ALA A 186 4.23 4.87 20.27
CA ALA A 186 2.77 4.84 20.15
C ALA A 186 2.14 3.89 21.19
N ALA A 187 2.70 2.70 21.37
CA ALA A 187 2.27 1.72 22.37
C ALA A 187 2.37 2.29 23.78
N VAL A 188 3.49 2.94 24.12
CA VAL A 188 3.68 3.64 25.40
C VAL A 188 2.62 4.73 25.61
N LYS A 189 2.29 5.52 24.57
CA LYS A 189 1.28 6.57 24.65
C LYS A 189 -0.13 6.01 24.90
N ILE A 190 -0.47 4.88 24.27
CA ILE A 190 -1.73 4.17 24.50
C ILE A 190 -1.78 3.61 25.92
N ALA A 191 -0.71 2.92 26.35
CA ALA A 191 -0.59 2.39 27.70
C ALA A 191 -0.79 3.48 28.77
N LYS A 192 -0.10 4.63 28.62
CA LYS A 192 -0.26 5.78 29.53
C LYS A 192 -1.72 6.27 29.60
N LYS A 193 -2.43 6.31 28.47
CA LYS A 193 -3.85 6.74 28.44
C LYS A 193 -4.76 5.73 29.14
N LEU A 194 -4.56 4.43 28.94
CA LEU A 194 -5.35 3.38 29.58
C LEU A 194 -5.11 3.35 31.09
N LEU A 195 -3.85 3.39 31.53
CA LEU A 195 -3.49 3.45 32.96
C LEU A 195 -4.08 4.69 33.64
N LYS A 196 -4.03 5.87 32.99
CA LYS A 196 -4.68 7.10 33.51
C LYS A 196 -6.20 6.97 33.65
N ARG A 197 -6.83 6.07 32.92
CA ARG A 197 -8.27 5.74 33.01
C ARG A 197 -8.59 4.64 34.02
N GLY A 198 -7.59 4.13 34.73
CA GLY A 198 -7.76 3.09 35.76
C GLY A 198 -7.79 1.66 35.21
N SER A 199 -7.36 1.43 33.96
CA SER A 199 -7.16 0.08 33.45
C SER A 199 -6.03 -0.63 34.20
N ASP A 200 -6.21 -1.94 34.47
CA ASP A 200 -5.21 -2.76 35.15
C ASP A 200 -3.98 -3.05 34.27
N VAL A 201 -2.84 -3.28 34.91
CA VAL A 201 -1.53 -3.54 34.28
C VAL A 201 -1.58 -4.75 33.33
N ASP A 202 -2.26 -5.83 33.72
CA ASP A 202 -2.33 -7.04 32.92
C ASP A 202 -3.12 -6.81 31.62
N TYR A 203 -4.24 -6.10 31.72
CA TYR A 203 -5.05 -5.71 30.55
C TYR A 203 -4.28 -4.76 29.62
N VAL A 204 -3.54 -3.80 30.18
CA VAL A 204 -2.75 -2.87 29.36
C VAL A 204 -1.59 -3.58 28.67
N SER A 205 -0.94 -4.53 29.34
CA SER A 205 0.12 -5.36 28.75
C SER A 205 -0.39 -6.19 27.57
N GLU A 206 -1.56 -6.81 27.70
CA GLU A 206 -2.20 -7.59 26.63
C GLU A 206 -2.61 -6.71 25.43
N VAL A 207 -3.16 -5.53 25.67
CA VAL A 207 -3.66 -4.65 24.59
C VAL A 207 -2.53 -3.93 23.82
N THR A 208 -1.39 -3.72 24.46
CA THR A 208 -0.28 -2.92 23.87
C THR A 208 0.94 -3.73 23.47
N ASP A 209 0.92 -5.05 23.72
CA ASP A 209 2.06 -5.97 23.57
C ASP A 209 3.34 -5.54 24.32
N LEU A 210 3.23 -4.59 25.25
CA LEU A 210 4.33 -4.18 26.13
C LEU A 210 4.52 -5.20 27.24
N SER A 211 5.78 -5.46 27.62
CA SER A 211 6.07 -6.32 28.77
C SER A 211 5.50 -5.73 30.06
N LYS A 212 5.07 -6.60 30.99
CA LYS A 212 4.53 -6.18 32.28
C LYS A 212 5.48 -5.25 33.04
N ASP A 213 6.79 -5.47 32.95
CA ASP A 213 7.80 -4.60 33.56
C ASP A 213 7.78 -3.17 33.03
N VAL A 214 7.57 -3.00 31.72
CA VAL A 214 7.46 -1.67 31.09
C VAL A 214 6.17 -0.99 31.53
N VAL A 215 5.05 -1.72 31.53
CA VAL A 215 3.75 -1.19 31.96
C VAL A 215 3.75 -0.81 33.45
N LEU A 216 4.38 -1.62 34.31
CA LEU A 216 4.56 -1.32 35.74
C LEU A 216 5.38 -0.05 35.97
N LYS A 217 6.48 0.13 35.24
CA LYS A 217 7.28 1.36 35.30
C LYS A 217 6.46 2.58 34.88
N LEU A 218 5.66 2.46 33.81
CA LEU A 218 4.76 3.52 33.36
C LEU A 218 3.70 3.85 34.41
N PHE A 219 3.08 2.84 35.04
CA PHE A 219 2.09 3.04 36.09
C PHE A 219 2.68 3.80 37.29
N ASN A 220 3.84 3.37 37.78
CA ASN A 220 4.54 4.00 38.90
C ASN A 220 4.96 5.45 38.59
N SER A 221 5.34 5.75 37.33
CA SER A 221 5.65 7.12 36.91
C SER A 221 4.43 8.05 36.88
N ILE A 222 3.23 7.49 36.62
CA ILE A 222 1.98 8.27 36.57
C ILE A 222 1.42 8.54 37.97
N THR A 223 1.59 7.60 38.90
CA THR A 223 1.14 7.77 40.29
C THR A 223 2.04 8.75 41.04
N SER A 224 3.35 8.76 40.77
CA SER A 224 4.29 9.74 41.34
C SER A 224 4.17 11.16 40.75
N GLU A 225 3.55 11.34 39.58
CA GLU A 225 3.19 12.67 39.03
C GLU A 225 1.93 13.28 39.69
N LYS A 226 1.19 12.51 40.51
CA LYS A 226 -0.07 12.95 41.17
C LYS A 226 0.09 13.29 42.66
N GLU A 227 1.27 13.05 43.24
CA GLU A 227 1.67 13.49 44.58
C GLU A 227 2.38 14.85 44.52
#